data_AF-A0A3R6TF47-F1
#
_entry.id   AF-A0A3R6TF47-F1
#
_cell.length_a   1.000
_cell.length_b   1.000
_cell.length_c   1.000
_cell.angle_alpha   90.00
_cell.angle_beta   90.00
_cell.angle_gamma   90.00
#
_symmetry.space_group_name_H-M   'P 1'
#
loop_
_entity.id
_entity.type
_entity.pdbx_description
1 polymer ?
#
loop_
_entity_poly.entity_id
_entity_poly.type
_entity_poly.pdbx_seq_one_letter_code
_entity_poly.pdbx_strand_id
1 'polypeptide(L)'
;MMKLDNFINMMTGHFNNKEQFDNMQREGKTYPYAEHINTICNEKILNLPKDFNGKFVVEESYYETNGKRHASPHLFLITEEEDGIVLYSYEIPEGEDKSTFSYDSMKNADYTELKKSEKFTPALYHEKDGIWEGGSTSQFSPVMTFRLWEKFSDSCLEVSESMEVNGKKTFGYDEPIIYKRV
;
A
#
# COMPACT_ATOMS: atom_id res chain seq x y z
N MET A 1 -4.18 -21.28 9.55
CA MET A 1 -4.54 -19.99 8.94
C MET A 1 -3.97 -20.01 7.53
N MET A 2 -4.74 -19.66 6.50
CA MET A 2 -4.22 -19.63 5.12
C MET A 2 -3.11 -18.56 5.02
N LYS A 3 -2.17 -18.69 4.08
CA LYS A 3 -1.05 -17.73 3.96
C LYS A 3 -1.58 -16.32 3.74
N LEU A 4 -2.63 -16.19 2.91
CA LEU A 4 -3.34 -14.93 2.71
C LEU A 4 -3.87 -14.32 4.00
N ASP A 5 -4.57 -15.09 4.85
CA ASP A 5 -5.12 -14.57 6.10
C ASP A 5 -4.01 -14.08 7.05
N ASN A 6 -2.87 -14.79 7.09
CA ASN A 6 -1.72 -14.38 7.89
C ASN A 6 -1.14 -13.05 7.39
N PHE A 7 -0.91 -12.93 6.08
CA PHE A 7 -0.44 -11.68 5.46
C PHE A 7 -1.41 -10.51 5.71
N ILE A 8 -2.71 -10.76 5.52
CA ILE A 8 -3.77 -9.77 5.72
C ILE A 8 -3.81 -9.26 7.16
N ASN A 9 -3.65 -10.16 8.15
CA ASN A 9 -3.58 -9.75 9.55
C ASN A 9 -2.38 -8.85 9.84
N MET A 10 -1.24 -9.07 9.18
CA MET A 10 -0.06 -8.20 9.32
C MET A 10 -0.25 -6.84 8.67
N MET A 11 -0.82 -6.79 7.46
CA MET A 11 -0.92 -5.53 6.69
C MET A 11 -2.09 -4.63 7.10
N THR A 12 -3.17 -5.19 7.67
CA THR A 12 -4.40 -4.43 7.99
C THR A 12 -4.34 -3.80 9.37
N GLY A 13 -5.00 -2.67 9.57
CA GLY A 13 -5.02 -1.89 10.81
C GLY A 13 -4.48 -0.47 10.63
N HIS A 14 -4.21 0.20 11.75
CA HIS A 14 -3.69 1.57 11.78
C HIS A 14 -2.20 1.52 12.10
N PHE A 15 -1.41 2.26 11.34
CA PHE A 15 0.03 2.32 11.51
C PHE A 15 0.55 3.74 11.31
N ASN A 16 1.62 4.09 12.01
CA ASN A 16 2.35 5.33 11.77
C ASN A 16 3.85 5.18 12.04
N ASN A 17 4.65 6.12 11.55
CA ASN A 17 6.09 6.14 11.76
C ASN A 17 6.54 7.08 12.89
N LYS A 18 5.67 7.41 13.86
CA LYS A 18 5.92 8.48 14.84
C LYS A 18 7.27 8.38 15.55
N GLU A 19 7.65 7.17 15.96
CA GLU A 19 8.93 6.91 16.63
C GLU A 19 10.13 7.20 15.71
N GLN A 20 10.06 6.73 14.45
CA GLN A 20 11.09 7.00 13.45
C GLN A 20 11.17 8.49 13.13
N PHE A 21 10.02 9.14 12.94
CA PHE A 21 9.93 10.57 12.69
C PHE A 21 10.58 11.38 13.81
N ASP A 22 10.25 11.10 15.07
CA ASP A 22 10.84 11.80 16.23
C ASP A 22 12.36 11.61 16.31
N ASN A 23 12.87 10.42 15.96
CA ASN A 23 14.31 10.15 15.88
C ASN A 23 14.96 11.01 14.78
N MET A 24 14.38 11.02 13.58
CA MET A 24 14.90 11.80 12.44
C MET A 24 14.90 13.31 12.73
N GLN A 25 13.85 13.83 13.40
CA GLN A 25 13.79 15.24 13.82
C GLN A 25 14.88 15.57 14.84
N ARG A 26 15.14 14.68 15.80
CA ARG A 26 16.25 14.85 16.77
C ARG A 26 17.63 14.85 16.11
N GLU A 27 17.78 14.14 15.00
CA GLU A 27 18.99 14.15 14.17
C GLU A 27 19.06 15.34 13.19
N GLY A 28 18.06 16.21 13.16
CA GLY A 28 18.00 17.36 12.25
C GLY A 28 17.74 16.97 10.79
N LYS A 29 17.22 15.77 10.53
CA LYS A 29 16.89 15.29 9.18
C LYS A 29 15.47 15.67 8.79
N THR A 30 15.29 16.10 7.54
CA THR A 30 13.95 16.24 6.96
C THR A 30 13.44 14.87 6.56
N TYR A 31 12.41 14.39 7.28
CA TYR A 31 11.77 13.10 7.04
C TYR A 31 10.26 13.26 7.28
N PRO A 32 9.38 12.60 6.51
CA PRO A 32 7.95 12.78 6.65
C PRO A 32 7.44 12.08 7.92
N TYR A 33 6.43 12.67 8.53
CA TYR A 33 5.50 11.89 9.34
C TYR A 33 4.54 11.18 8.39
N ALA A 34 4.26 9.91 8.63
CA ALA A 34 3.46 9.08 7.75
C ALA A 34 2.52 8.15 8.52
N GLU A 35 1.33 7.94 7.97
CA GLU A 35 0.30 7.05 8.50
C GLU A 35 -0.26 6.17 7.38
N HIS A 36 -0.51 4.89 7.69
CA HIS A 36 -1.28 3.97 6.86
C HIS A 36 -2.47 3.45 7.65
N ILE A 37 -3.64 3.44 7.01
CA ILE A 37 -4.84 2.76 7.52
C ILE A 37 -5.27 1.78 6.45
N ASN A 38 -5.15 0.50 6.75
CA ASN A 38 -5.44 -0.59 5.82
C ASN A 38 -6.68 -1.35 6.28
N THR A 39 -7.77 -1.21 5.54
CA THR A 39 -9.08 -1.76 5.90
C THR A 39 -9.59 -2.68 4.81
N ILE A 40 -9.92 -3.93 5.18
CA ILE A 40 -10.58 -4.87 4.26
C ILE A 40 -11.94 -4.29 3.86
N CYS A 41 -12.24 -4.27 2.56
CA CYS A 41 -13.47 -3.65 2.05
C CYS A 41 -14.32 -4.60 1.20
N ASN A 42 -14.10 -5.92 1.28
CA ASN A 42 -14.90 -6.90 0.53
C ASN A 42 -16.41 -6.74 0.76
N GLU A 43 -16.88 -6.36 1.96
CA GLU A 43 -18.32 -6.14 2.17
C GLU A 43 -18.91 -4.96 1.37
N LYS A 44 -18.06 -4.04 0.90
CA LYS A 44 -18.45 -2.92 0.03
C LYS A 44 -18.34 -3.27 -1.46
N ILE A 45 -17.86 -4.47 -1.81
CA ILE A 45 -17.79 -4.92 -3.20
C ILE A 45 -18.99 -5.84 -3.49
N LEU A 46 -19.91 -5.35 -4.30
CA LEU A 46 -21.07 -6.09 -4.76
C LEU A 46 -20.68 -7.08 -5.86
N ASN A 47 -21.50 -8.12 -6.04
CA ASN A 47 -21.37 -9.11 -7.11
C ASN A 47 -20.00 -9.81 -7.17
N LEU A 48 -19.32 -9.95 -6.02
CA LEU A 48 -18.14 -10.80 -5.90
C LEU A 48 -18.48 -12.26 -6.28
N PRO A 49 -17.60 -12.96 -7.02
CA PRO A 49 -17.76 -14.39 -7.27
C PRO A 49 -17.89 -15.18 -5.97
N LYS A 50 -18.71 -16.26 -5.98
CA LYS A 50 -18.96 -17.07 -4.78
C LYS A 50 -17.70 -17.76 -4.24
N ASP A 51 -16.76 -18.03 -5.11
CA ASP A 51 -15.46 -18.66 -4.90
C ASP A 51 -14.31 -17.64 -4.87
N PHE A 52 -14.62 -16.35 -4.68
CA PHE A 52 -13.62 -15.30 -4.61
C PHE A 52 -12.77 -15.45 -3.33
N ASN A 53 -11.48 -15.72 -3.51
CA ASN A 53 -10.55 -15.94 -2.40
C ASN A 53 -9.65 -14.74 -2.09
N GLY A 54 -9.73 -13.65 -2.88
CA GLY A 54 -8.94 -12.45 -2.66
C GLY A 54 -9.51 -11.53 -1.57
N LYS A 55 -8.68 -10.60 -1.09
CA LYS A 55 -9.09 -9.53 -0.18
C LYS A 55 -8.86 -8.18 -0.82
N PHE A 56 -9.94 -7.41 -0.97
CA PHE A 56 -9.83 -5.99 -1.30
C PHE A 56 -9.51 -5.22 -0.03
N VAL A 57 -8.57 -4.29 -0.13
CA VAL A 57 -8.13 -3.42 0.95
C VAL A 57 -8.15 -1.98 0.45
N VAL A 58 -8.81 -1.10 1.19
CA VAL A 58 -8.59 0.34 1.07
C VAL A 58 -7.40 0.68 1.93
N GLU A 59 -6.36 1.23 1.29
CA GLU A 59 -5.23 1.84 1.98
C GLU A 59 -5.42 3.36 1.99
N GLU A 60 -5.36 3.94 3.17
CA GLU A 60 -5.33 5.39 3.37
C GLU A 60 -3.93 5.78 3.81
N SER A 61 -3.20 6.43 2.91
CA SER A 61 -1.82 6.87 3.15
C SER A 61 -1.78 8.36 3.37
N TYR A 62 -1.29 8.80 4.53
CA TYR A 62 -1.13 10.21 4.85
C TYR A 62 0.33 10.54 5.09
N TYR A 63 0.79 11.61 4.48
CA TYR A 63 2.17 12.07 4.60
C TYR A 63 2.18 13.55 4.97
N GLU A 64 2.96 13.89 5.98
CA GLU A 64 3.15 15.27 6.43
C GLU A 64 4.62 15.66 6.34
N THR A 65 4.88 16.76 5.64
CA THR A 65 6.22 17.35 5.56
C THR A 65 6.09 18.86 5.65
N ASN A 66 6.86 19.49 6.55
CA ASN A 66 6.84 20.93 6.79
C ASN A 66 5.42 21.48 7.04
N GLY A 67 4.60 20.75 7.80
CA GLY A 67 3.22 21.11 8.14
C GLY A 67 2.22 20.99 6.98
N LYS A 68 2.63 20.45 5.83
CA LYS A 68 1.74 20.15 4.71
C LYS A 68 1.42 18.67 4.70
N ARG A 69 0.15 18.35 4.95
CA ARG A 69 -0.39 16.99 4.91
C ARG A 69 -1.00 16.72 3.54
N HIS A 70 -0.70 15.55 2.98
CA HIS A 70 -1.30 15.04 1.75
C HIS A 70 -1.76 13.60 1.95
N ALA A 71 -2.88 13.25 1.32
CA ALA A 71 -3.41 11.90 1.27
C ALA A 71 -3.09 11.27 -0.09
N SER A 72 -2.80 9.98 -0.11
CA SER A 72 -2.62 9.17 -1.32
C SER A 72 -3.31 7.81 -1.14
N PRO A 73 -4.64 7.77 -1.15
CA PRO A 73 -5.37 6.55 -0.90
C PRO A 73 -5.34 5.61 -2.12
N HIS A 74 -5.43 4.31 -1.87
CA HIS A 74 -5.43 3.27 -2.89
C HIS A 74 -6.50 2.22 -2.63
N LEU A 75 -6.90 1.54 -3.70
CA LEU A 75 -7.65 0.29 -3.64
C LEU A 75 -6.75 -0.84 -4.13
N PHE A 76 -6.51 -1.81 -3.26
CA PHE A 76 -5.71 -2.98 -3.57
C PHE A 76 -6.54 -4.26 -3.53
N LEU A 77 -6.13 -5.24 -4.33
CA LEU A 77 -6.56 -6.63 -4.21
C LEU A 77 -5.34 -7.48 -3.87
N ILE A 78 -5.46 -8.24 -2.79
CA ILE A 78 -4.45 -9.19 -2.34
C ILE A 78 -4.93 -10.61 -2.62
N THR A 79 -4.14 -11.39 -3.34
CA THR A 79 -4.41 -12.80 -3.64
C THR A 79 -3.24 -13.68 -3.22
N GLU A 80 -3.53 -14.97 -3.02
CA GLU A 80 -2.53 -16.01 -2.91
C GLU A 80 -2.43 -16.72 -4.25
N GLU A 81 -1.25 -16.65 -4.86
CA GLU A 81 -0.89 -17.33 -6.11
C GLU A 81 0.14 -18.44 -5.81
N GLU A 82 0.48 -19.27 -6.80
CA GLU A 82 1.44 -20.37 -6.64
C GLU A 82 2.79 -19.92 -6.09
N ASP A 83 3.28 -18.77 -6.56
CA ASP A 83 4.60 -18.23 -6.21
C ASP A 83 4.61 -17.40 -4.91
N GLY A 84 3.46 -16.95 -4.40
CA GLY A 84 3.42 -16.10 -3.21
C GLY A 84 2.16 -15.26 -3.08
N ILE A 85 2.23 -14.23 -2.24
CA ILE A 85 1.15 -13.25 -2.11
C ILE A 85 1.35 -12.16 -3.16
N VAL A 86 0.28 -11.80 -3.87
CA VAL A 86 0.31 -10.78 -4.92
C VAL A 86 -0.62 -9.63 -4.57
N LEU A 87 -0.09 -8.41 -4.62
CA LEU A 87 -0.85 -7.17 -4.50
C LEU A 87 -1.07 -6.57 -5.89
N TYR A 88 -2.33 -6.45 -6.26
CA TYR A 88 -2.78 -5.74 -7.46
C TYR A 88 -3.34 -4.38 -7.08
N SER A 89 -2.92 -3.34 -7.79
CA SER A 89 -3.56 -2.02 -7.71
C SER A 89 -4.80 -1.97 -8.59
N TYR A 90 -5.88 -1.40 -8.05
CA TYR A 90 -7.09 -1.06 -8.75
C TYR A 90 -7.26 0.45 -8.79
N GLU A 91 -7.88 0.93 -9.86
CA GLU A 91 -8.34 2.31 -9.90
C GLU A 91 -9.40 2.53 -8.82
N ILE A 92 -9.33 3.69 -8.14
CA ILE A 92 -10.39 4.13 -7.24
C ILE A 92 -11.73 4.12 -7.99
N PRO A 93 -12.81 3.57 -7.40
CA PRO A 93 -14.11 3.43 -8.06
C PRO A 93 -14.63 4.73 -8.69
N GLU A 94 -15.31 4.61 -9.82
CA GLU A 94 -15.80 5.76 -10.56
C GLU A 94 -16.79 6.59 -9.72
N GLY A 95 -16.59 7.91 -9.70
CA GLY A 95 -17.40 8.85 -8.92
C GLY A 95 -16.93 9.09 -7.49
N GLU A 96 -15.87 8.42 -7.04
CA GLU A 96 -15.18 8.74 -5.78
C GLU A 96 -14.11 9.83 -5.99
N ASP A 97 -13.84 10.61 -4.93
CA ASP A 97 -12.79 11.61 -4.93
C ASP A 97 -11.44 10.98 -4.55
N LYS A 98 -10.52 10.91 -5.52
CA LYS A 98 -9.20 10.31 -5.33
C LYS A 98 -8.34 11.00 -4.27
N SER A 99 -8.63 12.25 -3.91
CA SER A 99 -7.87 13.00 -2.90
C SER A 99 -8.37 12.79 -1.47
N THR A 100 -9.58 12.26 -1.31
CA THR A 100 -10.25 12.07 0.00
C THR A 100 -10.86 10.68 0.16
N PHE A 101 -10.55 9.75 -0.75
CA PHE A 101 -11.01 8.38 -0.70
C PHE A 101 -10.51 7.70 0.59
N SER A 102 -11.45 7.04 1.28
CA SER A 102 -11.23 6.36 2.55
C SER A 102 -12.16 5.16 2.62
N TYR A 103 -11.91 4.22 3.52
CA TYR A 103 -12.86 3.14 3.74
C TYR A 103 -14.23 3.70 4.16
N ASP A 104 -14.27 4.72 5.02
CA ASP A 104 -15.52 5.30 5.52
C ASP A 104 -16.34 5.96 4.41
N SER A 105 -15.69 6.73 3.54
CA SER A 105 -16.35 7.43 2.43
C SER A 105 -16.69 6.53 1.25
N MET A 106 -16.01 5.38 1.10
CA MET A 106 -16.21 4.44 0.00
C MET A 106 -17.68 3.98 -0.07
N LYS A 107 -18.31 4.24 -1.22
CA LYS A 107 -19.61 3.67 -1.58
C LYS A 107 -19.44 2.23 -2.03
N ASN A 108 -20.55 1.51 -2.07
CA ASN A 108 -20.56 0.18 -2.64
C ASN A 108 -20.17 0.23 -4.12
N ALA A 109 -19.24 -0.63 -4.52
CA ALA A 109 -18.74 -0.75 -5.88
C ALA A 109 -19.12 -2.12 -6.45
N ASP A 110 -19.51 -2.18 -7.73
CA ASP A 110 -19.73 -3.45 -8.41
C ASP A 110 -18.40 -4.06 -8.84
N TYR A 111 -18.15 -5.32 -8.51
CA TYR A 111 -16.94 -6.04 -8.91
C TYR A 111 -16.69 -5.99 -10.42
N THR A 112 -17.75 -6.02 -11.25
CA THR A 112 -17.60 -6.01 -12.72
C THR A 112 -17.14 -4.66 -13.26
N GLU A 113 -17.30 -3.59 -12.49
CA GLU A 113 -16.92 -2.22 -12.87
C GLU A 113 -15.54 -1.82 -12.31
N LEU A 114 -14.96 -2.63 -11.41
CA LEU A 114 -13.63 -2.40 -10.88
C LEU A 114 -12.57 -2.62 -11.95
N LYS A 115 -11.67 -1.63 -12.09
CA LYS A 115 -10.62 -1.62 -13.12
C LYS A 115 -9.27 -1.84 -12.45
N LYS A 116 -8.58 -2.92 -12.81
CA LYS A 116 -7.16 -3.11 -12.44
C LYS A 116 -6.34 -1.97 -13.06
N SER A 117 -5.36 -1.45 -12.33
CA SER A 117 -4.47 -0.44 -12.85
C SER A 117 -3.54 -1.06 -13.90
N GLU A 118 -3.48 -0.46 -15.09
CA GLU A 118 -2.60 -0.91 -16.17
C GLU A 118 -1.15 -0.43 -15.98
N LYS A 119 -0.94 0.58 -15.14
CA LYS A 119 0.37 1.21 -14.93
C LYS A 119 1.19 0.52 -13.85
N PHE A 120 0.51 -0.10 -12.88
CA PHE A 120 1.14 -0.75 -11.76
C PHE A 120 1.40 -2.22 -12.06
N THR A 121 2.67 -2.60 -12.05
CA THR A 121 3.07 -4.01 -12.05
C THR A 121 2.74 -4.59 -10.67
N PRO A 122 1.96 -5.69 -10.60
CA PRO A 122 1.62 -6.31 -9.32
C PRO A 122 2.85 -6.62 -8.48
N ALA A 123 2.77 -6.38 -7.18
CA ALA A 123 3.86 -6.66 -6.26
C ALA A 123 3.75 -8.10 -5.74
N LEU A 124 4.87 -8.82 -5.76
CA LEU A 124 4.97 -10.21 -5.31
C LEU A 124 5.75 -10.26 -4.01
N TYR A 125 5.19 -10.93 -3.00
CA TYR A 125 5.79 -11.12 -1.68
C TYR A 125 5.97 -12.60 -1.39
N HIS A 126 7.12 -12.91 -0.81
CA HIS A 126 7.47 -14.25 -0.34
C HIS A 126 7.63 -14.24 1.17
N GLU A 127 7.22 -15.34 1.79
CA GLU A 127 7.38 -15.54 3.23
C GLU A 127 8.74 -16.15 3.53
N LYS A 128 9.38 -15.63 4.57
CA LYS A 128 10.61 -16.14 5.15
C LYS A 128 10.65 -15.85 6.65
N ASP A 129 10.64 -16.90 7.45
CA ASP A 129 10.78 -16.84 8.92
C ASP A 129 9.73 -15.94 9.60
N GLY A 130 8.48 -15.99 9.15
CA GLY A 130 7.35 -15.20 9.64
C GLY A 130 7.32 -13.77 9.12
N ILE A 131 8.18 -13.44 8.16
CA ILE A 131 8.27 -12.12 7.52
C ILE A 131 7.90 -12.27 6.06
N TRP A 132 7.05 -11.39 5.56
CA TRP A 132 6.77 -11.28 4.14
C TRP A 132 7.57 -10.13 3.54
N GLU A 133 8.32 -10.37 2.47
CA GLU A 133 9.09 -9.34 1.79
C GLU A 133 8.97 -9.45 0.28
N GLY A 134 9.00 -8.31 -0.41
CA GLY A 134 8.75 -8.28 -1.84
C GLY A 134 8.44 -6.89 -2.35
N GLY A 135 7.89 -6.81 -3.56
CA GLY A 135 7.59 -5.53 -4.18
C GLY A 135 7.40 -5.60 -5.68
N SER A 136 7.49 -4.45 -6.34
CA SER A 136 7.37 -4.34 -7.79
C SER A 136 8.24 -3.23 -8.37
N THR A 137 8.48 -3.31 -9.68
CA THR A 137 9.01 -2.19 -10.47
C THR A 137 8.02 -1.92 -11.60
N SER A 138 7.42 -0.74 -11.58
CA SER A 138 6.39 -0.31 -12.51
C SER A 138 6.93 0.79 -13.44
N GLN A 139 6.83 0.61 -14.75
CA GLN A 139 7.21 1.63 -15.72
C GLN A 139 5.99 2.45 -16.14
N PHE A 140 5.78 3.60 -15.50
CA PHE A 140 4.63 4.47 -15.80
C PHE A 140 4.76 5.22 -17.13
N SER A 141 5.99 5.41 -17.61
CA SER A 141 6.29 5.90 -18.97
C SER A 141 7.71 5.49 -19.36
N PRO A 142 8.15 5.66 -20.63
CA PRO A 142 9.52 5.33 -21.04
C PRO A 142 10.62 5.98 -20.18
N VAL A 143 10.30 7.12 -19.55
CA VAL A 143 11.23 7.90 -18.74
C VAL A 143 10.93 7.84 -17.24
N MET A 144 9.84 7.21 -16.81
CA MET A 144 9.39 7.24 -15.40
C MET A 144 9.23 5.81 -14.88
N THR A 145 10.03 5.47 -13.86
CA THR A 145 10.03 4.17 -13.20
C THR A 145 9.69 4.35 -11.72
N PHE A 146 8.69 3.65 -11.25
CA PHE A 146 8.34 3.52 -9.84
C PHE A 146 8.85 2.18 -9.31
N ARG A 147 9.44 2.20 -8.11
CA ARG A 147 9.86 1.00 -7.40
C ARG A 147 9.22 0.98 -6.03
N LEU A 148 8.63 -0.17 -5.72
CA LEU A 148 8.08 -0.48 -4.41
C LEU A 148 8.84 -1.69 -3.87
N TRP A 149 9.28 -1.60 -2.63
CA TRP A 149 9.73 -2.75 -1.86
C TRP A 149 9.17 -2.62 -0.46
N GLU A 150 8.63 -3.71 0.06
CA GLU A 150 7.97 -3.74 1.36
C GLU A 150 8.33 -4.99 2.13
N LYS A 151 8.23 -4.85 3.45
CA LYS A 151 8.39 -5.93 4.39
C LYS A 151 7.32 -5.85 5.47
N PHE A 152 6.62 -6.96 5.69
CA PHE A 152 5.55 -7.10 6.65
C PHE A 152 5.98 -8.07 7.73
N SER A 153 5.84 -7.65 8.98
CA SER A 153 6.12 -8.44 10.17
C SER A 153 5.07 -8.18 11.23
N ASP A 154 5.03 -9.01 12.28
CA ASP A 154 4.15 -8.78 13.43
C ASP A 154 4.42 -7.43 14.14
N SER A 155 5.62 -6.86 13.99
CA SER A 155 6.03 -5.63 14.68
C SER A 155 5.86 -4.35 13.87
N CYS A 156 6.02 -4.42 12.54
CA CYS A 156 6.02 -3.24 11.69
C CYS A 156 5.83 -3.57 10.21
N LEU A 157 5.45 -2.54 9.44
CA LEU A 157 5.55 -2.48 7.99
C LEU A 157 6.74 -1.60 7.63
N GLU A 158 7.65 -2.09 6.79
CA GLU A 158 8.75 -1.31 6.23
C GLU A 158 8.43 -1.06 4.76
N VAL A 159 8.38 0.21 4.35
CA VAL A 159 8.01 0.59 2.98
C VAL A 159 9.11 1.44 2.36
N SER A 160 9.62 0.98 1.22
CA SER A 160 10.59 1.69 0.38
C SER A 160 9.96 1.98 -0.97
N GLU A 161 9.64 3.26 -1.19
CA GLU A 161 9.16 3.75 -2.47
C GLU A 161 10.20 4.66 -3.10
N SER A 162 10.36 4.57 -4.42
CA SER A 162 11.13 5.56 -5.17
C SER A 162 10.56 5.78 -6.55
N MET A 163 10.70 7.02 -7.02
CA MET A 163 10.42 7.39 -8.40
C MET A 163 11.71 7.82 -9.06
N GLU A 164 12.01 7.26 -10.22
CA GLU A 164 13.10 7.67 -11.08
C GLU A 164 12.54 8.29 -12.36
N VAL A 165 13.03 9.49 -12.70
CA VAL A 165 12.74 10.16 -13.98
C VAL A 165 14.05 10.31 -14.75
N ASN A 166 14.12 9.79 -15.98
CA ASN A 166 15.33 9.73 -16.80
C ASN A 166 16.53 9.10 -16.04
N GLY A 167 16.27 8.05 -15.26
CA GLY A 167 17.29 7.36 -14.46
C GLY A 167 17.80 8.14 -13.25
N LYS A 168 17.13 9.22 -12.85
CA LYS A 168 17.45 9.99 -11.64
C LYS A 168 16.32 9.89 -10.64
N LYS A 169 16.62 9.53 -9.39
CA LYS A 169 15.66 9.51 -8.27
C LYS A 169 15.09 10.92 -8.06
N THR A 170 13.78 11.09 -8.18
CA THR A 170 13.04 12.35 -7.98
C THR A 170 12.11 12.30 -6.77
N PHE A 171 11.79 11.10 -6.27
CA PHE A 171 11.00 10.86 -5.07
C PHE A 171 11.51 9.60 -4.36
N GLY A 172 11.19 9.50 -3.08
CA GLY A 172 11.57 8.39 -2.21
C GLY A 172 12.66 8.78 -1.23
N TYR A 173 12.68 8.07 -0.10
CA TYR A 173 13.67 8.25 0.94
C TYR A 173 14.80 7.22 0.77
N ASP A 174 15.96 7.51 1.34
CA ASP A 174 17.08 6.55 1.31
C ASP A 174 16.91 5.47 2.37
N GLU A 175 16.19 5.78 3.44
CA GLU A 175 15.79 4.86 4.50
C GLU A 175 14.29 4.51 4.35
N PRO A 176 13.89 3.23 4.50
CA PRO A 176 12.49 2.83 4.47
C PRO A 176 11.69 3.57 5.54
N ILE A 177 10.42 3.87 5.25
CA ILE A 177 9.49 4.33 6.28
C ILE A 177 9.08 3.11 7.12
N ILE A 178 9.26 3.20 8.43
CA ILE A 178 8.95 2.12 9.37
C ILE A 178 7.65 2.46 10.09
N TYR A 179 6.57 1.81 9.69
CA TYR A 179 5.25 1.97 10.27
C TYR A 179 5.04 0.96 11.40
N LYS A 180 4.76 1.45 12.61
CA LYS A 180 4.35 0.64 13.74
C LYS A 180 2.83 0.73 13.92
N ARG A 181 2.24 -0.40 14.28
CA ARG A 181 0.81 -0.51 14.58
C ARG A 181 0.45 0.34 15.81
N VAL A 182 -0.72 1.00 15.78
CA VAL A 182 -1.25 1.84 16.88
C VAL A 182 -2.64 1.44 17.31
#